data_AF-V8B956-F1
#
_entry.id   AF-V8B956-F1
#
_cell.length_a   1.000
_cell.length_b   1.000
_cell.length_c   1.000
_cell.angle_alpha   90.00
_cell.angle_beta   90.00
_cell.angle_gamma   90.00
#
_symmetry.space_group_name_H-M   'P 1'
#
loop_
_entity.id
_entity.type
_entity.pdbx_description
1 polymer ?
#
loop_
_entity_poly.entity_id
_entity_poly.type
_entity_poly.pdbx_seq_one_letter_code
_entity_poly.pdbx_strand_id
1 'polypeptide(L)' 'MDKLNDGWIYFMNRGIIKNVKIPEFGEINLKISNGVVTLVETKEQTKI' A
#
# COMPACT_ATOMS: atom_id res chain seq x y z
N MET A 1 18.50 -4.40 -10.52
CA MET A 1 17.01 -4.50 -10.52
C MET A 1 16.50 -5.00 -9.16
N ASP A 2 17.34 -4.98 -8.11
CA ASP A 2 17.12 -5.77 -6.89
C ASP A 2 16.27 -5.05 -5.83
N LYS A 3 15.79 -3.84 -6.13
CA LYS A 3 14.94 -3.03 -5.22
C LYS A 3 13.46 -3.05 -5.58
N LEU A 4 13.05 -3.80 -6.61
CA LEU A 4 11.65 -4.01 -6.96
C LEU A 4 10.89 -4.93 -5.98
N ASN A 5 11.59 -5.52 -4.99
CA ASN A 5 11.05 -6.56 -4.12
C ASN A 5 10.71 -6.13 -2.68
N ASP A 6 10.89 -4.86 -2.32
CA ASP A 6 10.22 -4.32 -1.13
C ASP A 6 8.80 -3.99 -1.57
N GLY A 7 7.81 -4.84 -1.30
CA GLY A 7 6.47 -4.69 -1.87
C GLY A 7 5.92 -3.26 -1.72
N TRP A 8 5.70 -2.55 -2.83
CA TRP A 8 5.06 -1.23 -2.85
C TRP A 8 3.78 -1.32 -3.67
N ILE A 9 2.73 -0.65 -3.20
CA ILE A 9 1.48 -0.50 -3.94
C ILE A 9 1.39 0.93 -4.45
N TYR A 10 1.27 1.08 -5.76
CA TYR A 10 1.09 2.36 -6.43
C TYR A 10 -0.37 2.52 -6.84
N PHE A 11 -0.94 3.71 -6.62
CA PHE A 11 -2.32 3.98 -6.98
C PHE A 11 -2.53 5.46 -7.33
N MET A 12 -3.51 5.71 -8.19
CA MET A 12 -3.93 7.05 -8.57
C MET A 12 -4.97 7.56 -7.57
N ASN A 13 -4.77 8.75 -7.02
CA ASN A 13 -5.77 9.42 -6.19
C ASN A 13 -5.82 10.91 -6.56
N ARG A 14 -6.96 11.36 -7.10
CA ARG A 14 -7.19 12.75 -7.54
C ARG A 14 -6.10 13.28 -8.50
N GLY A 15 -5.66 12.45 -9.45
CA GLY A 15 -4.64 12.82 -10.44
C GLY A 15 -3.19 12.80 -9.94
N ILE A 16 -2.95 12.41 -8.68
CA ILE A 16 -1.62 12.26 -8.11
C ILE A 16 -1.33 10.76 -7.92
N ILE A 17 -0.17 10.31 -8.39
CA ILE A 17 0.32 8.96 -8.10
C ILE A 17 0.78 8.93 -6.64
N LYS A 18 0.13 8.11 -5.83
CA LYS A 18 0.52 7.80 -4.47
C LYS A 18 1.13 6.41 -4.41
N ASN A 19 1.91 6.17 -3.37
CA ASN A 19 2.50 4.88 -3.08
C ASN A 19 2.36 4.57 -1.58
N VAL A 20 2.33 3.28 -1.26
CA VAL A 20 2.37 2.79 0.11
C VAL A 20 3.25 1.56 0.16
N LYS A 21 4.08 1.47 1.21
CA LYS A 21 4.92 0.29 1.44
C LYS A 21 4.07 -0.81 2.06
N ILE A 22 4.18 -2.02 1.54
CA ILE A 22 3.62 -3.22 2.16
C ILE A 22 4.50 -3.54 3.37
N PRO A 23 3.93 -3.59 4.58
CA PRO A 23 4.70 -3.94 5.76
C PRO A 23 5.20 -5.39 5.64
N GLU A 24 6.43 -5.64 6.08
CA GLU A 24 7.02 -6.99 6.06
C GLU A 24 6.24 -7.96 6.97
N PHE A 25 5.72 -7.44 8.09
CA PHE A 25 4.87 -8.15 9.02
C PHE A 25 3.69 -7.25 9.41
N GLY A 26 2.48 -7.81 9.30
CA GLY A 26 1.24 -7.09 9.57
C GLY A 26 0.29 -7.10 8.38
N GLU A 27 -0.50 -6.04 8.24
CA GLU A 27 -1.62 -5.99 7.31
C GLU A 27 -1.67 -4.65 6.57
N ILE A 28 -2.15 -4.70 5.32
CA ILE A 28 -2.53 -3.52 4.55
C ILE A 28 -3.99 -3.65 4.12
N ASN A 29 -4.79 -2.65 4.46
CA ASN A 29 -6.20 -2.58 4.12
C ASN A 29 -6.40 -1.48 3.06
N LEU A 30 -6.90 -1.88 1.90
CA LEU A 30 -7.21 -0.98 0.79
C LEU A 30 -8.71 -0.95 0.56
N LYS A 31 -9.31 0.25 0.57
CA LYS A 31 -10.72 0.42 0.18
C LYS A 31 -10.81 0.99 -1.22
N ILE A 32 -11.36 0.20 -2.13
CA ILE A 32 -11.55 0.59 -3.54
C ILE A 32 -13.02 0.89 -3.77
N SER A 33 -13.31 2.03 -4.38
CA SER A 33 -14.66 2.42 -4.81
C SER A 33 -14.57 3.00 -6.21
N ASN A 34 -15.42 2.51 -7.13
CA ASN A 34 -15.44 2.93 -8.53
C ASN A 34 -14.06 2.88 -9.21
N GLY A 35 -13.26 1.86 -8.91
CA GLY A 35 -11.91 1.70 -9.46
C GLY A 35 -10.84 2.63 -8.88
N VAL A 36 -11.17 3.43 -7.86
CA VAL A 36 -10.23 4.36 -7.20
C VAL A 36 -9.97 3.94 -5.76
N VAL A 37 -8.70 4.01 -5.33
CA VAL A 37 -8.32 3.80 -3.93
C VAL A 37 -8.76 5.01 -3.09
N THR A 38 -9.68 4.76 -2.16
CA THR A 38 -10.30 5.77 -1.29
C THR A 38 -9.71 5.80 0.11
N LEU A 39 -9.18 4.67 0.58
CA LEU A 39 -8.55 4.53 1.89
C LEU A 39 -7.38 3.56 1.79
N VAL A 40 -6.31 3.89 2.50
CA VAL A 40 -5.15 3.01 2.70
C VAL A 40 -4.82 3.04 4.18
N GLU A 41 -4.88 1.88 4.82
CA GLU A 41 -4.48 1.71 6.22
C GLU A 41 -3.43 0.61 6.30
N THR A 42 -2.33 0.90 7.00
CA THR A 42 -1.24 -0.04 7.24
C THR A 42 -1.13 -0.30 8.73
N LYS A 43 -1.12 -1.57 9.11
CA LYS A 43 -0.91 -2.00 10.48
C LYS A 43 0.35 -2.85 10.52
N GLU A 44 1.42 -2.26 11.04
CA GLU A 44 2.67 -2.98 11.25
C GLU A 44 2.54 -3.87 12.49
N GLN A 45 3.09 -5.08 12.40
CA GLN A 45 3.25 -5.97 13.54
C GLN A 45 4.73 -6.25 13.73
N THR A 46 5.20 -6.17 14.97
CA THR A 46 6.57 -6.55 15.29
C THR A 46 6.67 -8.07 15.30
N LYS A 47 7.62 -8.61 14.54
CA LYS A 47 7.97 -10.03 14.58
C LYS A 47 8.32 -10.42 16.03
N ILE A 48 7.59 -11.38 16.59
CA ILE A 48 7.85 -11.98 17.91
C ILE A 48 8.98 -12.99 17.78
#